data_AF-A0A534RWT4-F1
#
_entry.id   AF-A0A534RWT4-F1
#
_cell.length_a   1.000
_cell.length_b   1.000
_cell.length_c   1.000
_cell.angle_alpha   90.00
_cell.angle_beta   90.00
_cell.angle_gamma   90.00
#
_symmetry.space_group_name_H-M   'P 1'
#
loop_
_entity.id
_entity.type
_entity.pdbx_description
1 polymer ?
#
loop_
_entity_poly.entity_id
_entity_poly.type
_entity_poly.pdbx_seq_one_letter_code
_entity_poly.pdbx_strand_id
1 'polypeptide(L)'
;MRSYRVLTLLVLVILLGTILVLVPPAWLSVQLQQYYYSFFGESPYEEPPASKKAALGQAEPFCPDEHPDWRKRQVIDGVTVEESPMCNPDNPWAVAAFVKGTNNVSMDTLMKAGLAPDAVVKEDDRDGDGDPDVIHIRLEVVELNGHSPDTSDLIPSYPIAPGIQPGFWVFAPKTYGMATKSPDSIEANELLRVPSPVIRVEQGDTVKVTLENTHYFPHTIHFHGVDHPYSHPEGEGNDGVPEASELPVMPGESRTYDFSQLSDPDFHPGHGELLPGKSHTFEMTPRQPGTMFYHCHVQPQNHIYMGLQGMFVVEENRPNNWVQTLNVGAGHVRHPSVAIREKYNREYDLHFQDVDSALNDLIKTTNDPRLIEQAMNRHYNITKRRANYFLLNGRSFPYTFRE
;
A
#
# COMPACT_ATOMS: atom_id res chain seq x y z
N MET A 1 -56.88 -13.92 -41.18
CA MET A 1 -55.88 -14.69 -40.39
C MET A 1 -54.45 -14.14 -40.50
N ARG A 2 -53.98 -13.64 -41.66
CA ARG A 2 -52.61 -13.08 -41.80
C ARG A 2 -52.40 -11.75 -41.05
N SER A 3 -53.38 -10.85 -41.05
CA SER A 3 -53.31 -9.54 -40.38
C SER A 3 -53.21 -9.63 -38.86
N TYR A 4 -53.97 -10.54 -38.24
CA TYR A 4 -53.90 -10.80 -36.79
C TYR A 4 -52.53 -11.32 -36.36
N ARG A 5 -51.92 -12.23 -37.14
CA ARG A 5 -50.57 -12.75 -36.83
C ARG A 5 -49.50 -11.67 -36.90
N VAL A 6 -49.58 -10.75 -37.85
CA VAL A 6 -48.64 -9.62 -37.96
C VAL A 6 -48.81 -8.65 -36.79
N LEU A 7 -50.06 -8.36 -36.39
CA LEU A 7 -50.35 -7.50 -35.26
C LEU A 7 -49.87 -8.11 -33.93
N THR A 8 -50.06 -9.41 -33.72
CA THR A 8 -49.56 -10.12 -32.53
C THR A 8 -48.04 -10.13 -32.47
N LEU A 9 -47.37 -10.29 -33.61
CA LEU A 9 -45.90 -10.24 -33.69
C LEU A 9 -45.36 -8.84 -33.37
N LEU A 10 -46.00 -7.79 -33.89
CA LEU A 10 -45.66 -6.40 -33.56
C LEU A 10 -45.83 -6.10 -32.07
N VAL A 11 -46.92 -6.54 -31.46
CA VAL A 11 -47.15 -6.36 -30.02
C VAL A 11 -46.11 -7.10 -29.20
N LEU A 12 -45.75 -8.34 -29.56
CA LEU A 12 -44.70 -9.10 -28.87
C LEU A 12 -43.33 -8.43 -28.99
N VAL A 13 -42.97 -7.91 -30.16
CA VAL A 13 -41.69 -7.20 -30.38
C VAL A 13 -41.63 -5.91 -29.57
N ILE A 14 -42.73 -5.14 -29.53
CA ILE A 14 -42.83 -3.94 -28.70
C ILE A 14 -42.71 -4.32 -27.22
N LEU A 15 -43.41 -5.37 -26.78
CA LEU A 15 -43.37 -5.81 -25.38
C LEU A 15 -41.96 -6.27 -24.98
N LEU A 16 -41.29 -7.07 -25.82
CA LEU A 16 -39.91 -7.49 -25.60
C LEU A 16 -38.95 -6.30 -25.59
N GLY A 17 -39.12 -5.35 -26.52
CA GLY A 17 -38.32 -4.13 -26.57
C GLY A 17 -38.51 -3.26 -25.33
N THR A 18 -39.74 -3.11 -24.85
CA THR A 18 -40.02 -2.36 -23.61
C THR A 18 -39.46 -3.05 -22.38
N ILE A 19 -39.51 -4.38 -22.31
CA ILE A 19 -38.89 -5.15 -21.23
C ILE A 19 -37.37 -4.95 -21.28
N LEU A 20 -36.75 -5.03 -22.47
CA LEU A 20 -35.31 -4.83 -22.62
C LEU A 20 -34.88 -3.46 -22.12
N VAL A 21 -35.62 -2.39 -22.42
CA VAL A 21 -35.30 -1.02 -21.99
C VAL A 21 -35.56 -0.79 -20.49
N LEU A 22 -36.57 -1.42 -19.91
CA LEU A 22 -36.97 -1.21 -18.50
C LEU A 22 -36.26 -2.14 -17.50
N VAL A 23 -35.69 -3.25 -17.95
CA VAL A 23 -34.92 -4.14 -17.08
C VAL A 23 -33.60 -3.45 -16.73
N PRO A 24 -33.31 -3.24 -15.43
CA PRO A 24 -32.02 -2.71 -15.02
C PRO A 24 -30.90 -3.59 -15.58
N PRO A 25 -29.86 -3.03 -16.22
CA PRO A 25 -28.78 -3.82 -16.80
C PRO A 25 -28.12 -4.75 -15.79
N ALA A 26 -28.09 -4.34 -14.52
CA ALA A 26 -27.60 -5.13 -13.39
C ALA A 26 -28.33 -6.46 -13.15
N TRP A 27 -29.53 -6.66 -13.73
CA TRP A 27 -30.28 -7.93 -13.64
C TRP A 27 -30.01 -8.86 -14.83
N LEU A 28 -29.30 -8.38 -15.85
CA LEU A 28 -28.84 -9.18 -16.98
C LEU A 28 -27.54 -9.92 -16.61
N SER A 29 -27.29 -11.07 -17.23
CA SER A 29 -25.97 -11.72 -17.13
C SER A 29 -24.89 -10.85 -17.75
N VAL A 30 -23.63 -11.04 -17.34
CA VAL A 30 -22.48 -10.23 -17.83
C VAL A 30 -22.40 -10.23 -19.37
N GLN A 31 -22.66 -11.37 -20.02
CA GLN A 31 -22.66 -11.47 -21.48
C GLN A 31 -23.77 -10.62 -22.10
N LEU A 32 -24.96 -10.60 -21.50
CA LEU A 32 -26.09 -9.79 -22.00
C LEU A 32 -25.91 -8.30 -21.73
N GLN A 33 -25.21 -7.92 -20.65
CA GLN A 33 -24.87 -6.52 -20.37
C GLN A 33 -23.99 -5.92 -21.47
N GLN A 34 -23.01 -6.69 -22.00
CA GLN A 34 -22.16 -6.23 -23.10
C GLN A 34 -22.97 -5.89 -24.36
N TYR A 35 -23.94 -6.73 -24.72
CA TYR A 35 -24.85 -6.43 -25.84
C TYR A 35 -25.77 -5.26 -25.52
N TYR A 36 -26.28 -5.17 -24.29
CA TYR A 36 -27.13 -4.05 -23.88
C TYR A 36 -26.39 -2.71 -24.05
N TYR A 37 -25.18 -2.57 -23.50
CA TYR A 37 -24.40 -1.34 -23.59
C TYR A 37 -23.90 -1.04 -25.01
N SER A 38 -23.68 -2.05 -25.87
CA SER A 38 -23.33 -1.80 -27.27
C SER A 38 -24.47 -1.17 -28.08
N PHE A 39 -25.73 -1.47 -27.72
CA PHE A 39 -26.91 -0.88 -28.36
C PHE A 39 -27.37 0.43 -27.71
N PHE A 40 -27.30 0.55 -26.38
CA PHE A 40 -27.88 1.68 -25.64
C PHE A 40 -26.86 2.71 -25.12
N GLY A 41 -25.56 2.41 -25.24
CA GLY A 41 -24.49 3.22 -24.64
C GLY A 41 -24.35 2.95 -23.14
N GLU A 42 -23.19 3.30 -22.58
CA GLU A 42 -22.99 3.27 -21.13
C GLU A 42 -23.91 4.26 -20.42
N SER A 43 -24.22 3.98 -19.15
CA SER A 43 -24.99 4.90 -18.32
C SER A 43 -24.36 6.30 -18.34
N PRO A 44 -25.18 7.36 -18.47
CA PRO A 44 -24.66 8.72 -18.41
C PRO A 44 -23.98 8.97 -17.06
N TYR A 45 -23.05 9.93 -17.04
CA TYR A 45 -22.42 10.42 -15.81
C TYR A 45 -23.47 10.70 -14.73
N GLU A 46 -23.35 10.02 -13.59
CA GLU A 46 -24.15 10.27 -12.40
C GLU A 46 -23.41 11.31 -11.55
N GLU A 47 -24.04 12.45 -11.27
CA GLU A 47 -23.44 13.45 -10.39
C GLU A 47 -23.16 12.82 -9.01
N PRO A 48 -21.96 13.06 -8.43
CA PRO A 48 -21.64 12.53 -7.12
C PRO A 48 -22.63 13.06 -6.08
N PRO A 49 -23.00 12.25 -5.08
CA PRO A 49 -23.88 12.71 -4.01
C PRO A 49 -23.27 13.91 -3.31
N ALA A 50 -24.12 14.86 -2.91
CA ALA A 50 -23.68 16.02 -2.14
C ALA A 50 -22.90 15.58 -0.89
N SER A 51 -21.82 16.29 -0.58
CA SER A 51 -20.97 16.03 0.58
C SER A 51 -21.81 15.97 1.85
N LYS A 52 -21.75 14.84 2.56
CA LYS A 52 -22.40 14.70 3.86
C LYS A 52 -21.54 15.37 4.92
N LYS A 53 -22.16 16.10 5.84
CA LYS A 53 -21.44 16.56 7.05
C LYS A 53 -21.12 15.33 7.90
N ALA A 54 -19.84 15.04 8.09
CA ALA A 54 -19.40 14.06 9.06
C ALA A 54 -19.70 14.59 10.48
N ALA A 55 -20.06 13.69 11.39
CA ALA A 55 -20.09 14.03 12.80
C ALA A 55 -18.65 14.21 13.26
N LEU A 56 -18.21 15.47 13.37
CA LEU A 56 -16.86 15.76 13.84
C LEU A 56 -16.75 15.31 15.30
N GLY A 57 -15.66 14.64 15.63
CA GLY A 57 -15.32 14.24 16.99
C GLY A 57 -15.13 15.42 17.93
N GLN A 58 -14.65 15.14 19.14
CA GLN A 58 -14.33 16.18 20.11
C GLN A 58 -13.31 17.18 19.52
N ALA A 59 -13.45 18.46 19.87
CA ALA A 59 -12.50 19.47 19.46
C ALA A 59 -11.11 19.16 20.05
N GLU A 60 -10.15 18.93 19.16
CA GLU A 60 -8.77 18.64 19.51
C GLU A 60 -7.88 19.88 19.32
N PRO A 61 -6.75 19.99 20.05
CA PRO A 61 -5.74 21.00 19.76
C PRO A 61 -5.31 20.95 18.28
N PHE A 62 -5.01 22.12 17.71
CA PHE A 62 -4.56 22.17 16.32
C PHE A 62 -3.23 21.42 16.15
N CYS A 63 -2.22 21.71 16.97
CA CYS A 63 -1.02 20.88 17.09
C CYS A 63 -1.00 20.22 18.48
N PRO A 64 -1.03 18.88 18.56
CA PRO A 64 -0.88 18.16 19.83
C PRO A 64 0.53 18.30 20.45
N ASP A 65 1.54 18.72 19.67
CA ASP A 65 2.94 18.93 20.09
C ASP A 65 3.49 17.75 20.93
N GLU A 66 3.28 16.51 20.47
CA GLU A 66 3.81 15.32 21.16
C GLU A 66 5.34 15.29 21.17
N HIS A 67 5.96 15.63 20.02
CA HIS A 67 7.42 15.67 19.84
C HIS A 67 7.90 17.00 19.23
N PRO A 68 7.81 18.11 19.98
CA PRO A 68 8.18 19.43 19.47
C PRO A 68 9.69 19.57 19.25
N ASP A 69 10.49 18.76 19.93
CA ASP A 69 11.94 18.65 19.78
C ASP A 69 12.35 18.08 18.42
N TRP A 70 11.52 17.22 17.81
CA TRP A 70 11.82 16.57 16.54
C TRP A 70 11.73 17.50 15.32
N ARG A 71 11.06 18.65 15.48
CA ARG A 71 10.88 19.66 14.44
C ARG A 71 12.16 20.37 14.05
N LYS A 72 13.10 20.50 14.98
CA LYS A 72 14.33 21.27 14.75
C LYS A 72 15.27 20.50 13.83
N ARG A 73 16.13 21.22 13.12
CA ARG A 73 17.27 20.62 12.40
C ARG A 73 18.20 19.93 13.40
N GLN A 74 18.64 18.73 13.05
CA GLN A 74 19.47 17.89 13.93
C GLN A 74 20.55 17.16 13.13
N VAL A 75 21.61 16.72 13.81
CA VAL A 75 22.60 15.82 13.23
C VAL A 75 22.63 14.55 14.08
N ILE A 76 22.28 13.42 13.47
CA ILE A 76 22.18 12.11 14.13
C ILE A 76 23.09 11.15 13.36
N ASP A 77 24.09 10.55 14.03
CA ASP A 77 25.08 9.66 13.42
C ASP A 77 25.73 10.19 12.13
N GLY A 78 25.92 11.51 12.06
CA GLY A 78 26.49 12.22 10.91
C GLY A 78 25.49 12.55 9.80
N VAL A 79 24.23 12.11 9.91
CA VAL A 79 23.15 12.48 9.00
C VAL A 79 22.54 13.80 9.44
N THR A 80 22.52 14.79 8.56
CA THR A 80 21.80 16.05 8.79
C THR A 80 20.33 15.85 8.45
N VAL A 81 19.46 15.93 9.45
CA VAL A 81 18.01 15.87 9.31
C VAL A 81 17.47 17.29 9.26
N GLU A 82 16.79 17.65 8.18
CA GLU A 82 16.22 18.98 7.99
C GLU A 82 15.13 19.30 9.03
N GLU A 83 14.82 20.57 9.21
CA GLU A 83 13.73 20.98 10.10
C GLU A 83 12.36 20.67 9.47
N SER A 84 11.35 20.38 10.29
CA SER A 84 9.97 20.23 9.84
C SER A 84 9.08 21.28 10.53
N PRO A 85 8.32 22.08 9.76
CA PRO A 85 7.39 23.05 10.32
C PRO A 85 6.06 22.41 10.80
N MET A 86 5.87 21.11 10.57
CA MET A 86 4.61 20.41 10.79
C MET A 86 4.37 20.07 12.26
N CYS A 87 3.11 19.91 12.66
CA CYS A 87 2.76 19.60 14.04
C CYS A 87 3.30 18.21 14.45
N ASN A 88 3.21 17.23 13.55
CA ASN A 88 3.67 15.86 13.82
C ASN A 88 4.85 15.53 12.90
N PRO A 89 6.08 15.96 13.26
CA PRO A 89 7.27 15.69 12.45
C PRO A 89 7.64 14.20 12.44
N ASP A 90 8.38 13.78 11.43
CA ASP A 90 8.94 12.43 11.38
C ASP A 90 10.02 12.25 12.46
N ASN A 91 10.12 11.03 12.97
CA ASN A 91 11.15 10.62 13.93
C ASN A 91 12.55 10.82 13.34
N PRO A 92 13.39 11.72 13.89
CA PRO A 92 14.68 12.07 13.32
C PRO A 92 15.69 10.91 13.36
N TRP A 93 15.58 10.00 14.33
CA TRP A 93 16.42 8.80 14.40
C TRP A 93 16.04 7.78 13.32
N ALA A 94 14.74 7.65 13.02
CA ALA A 94 14.28 6.84 11.89
C ALA A 94 14.77 7.42 10.56
N VAL A 95 14.71 8.74 10.35
CA VAL A 95 15.28 9.39 9.16
C VAL A 95 16.78 9.07 9.03
N ALA A 96 17.56 9.20 10.10
CA ALA A 96 18.98 8.88 10.06
C ALA A 96 19.25 7.41 9.72
N ALA A 97 18.47 6.49 10.28
CA ALA A 97 18.54 5.06 9.96
C ALA A 97 18.13 4.75 8.51
N PHE A 98 17.13 5.45 7.95
CA PHE A 98 16.73 5.30 6.54
C PHE A 98 17.76 5.86 5.57
N VAL A 99 18.52 6.88 5.96
CA VAL A 99 19.62 7.43 5.15
C VAL A 99 20.82 6.50 5.16
N LYS A 100 21.32 6.13 6.34
CA LYS A 100 22.55 5.34 6.48
C LYS A 100 22.38 3.82 6.38
N GLY A 101 21.17 3.33 6.61
CA GLY A 101 20.91 1.92 6.86
C GLY A 101 20.95 1.58 8.36
N THR A 102 20.06 0.71 8.80
CA THR A 102 19.95 0.20 10.17
C THR A 102 21.23 -0.54 10.63
N ASN A 103 22.04 -1.01 9.69
CA ASN A 103 23.35 -1.63 9.93
C ASN A 103 24.51 -0.62 10.12
N ASN A 104 24.33 0.66 9.77
CA ASN A 104 25.38 1.68 9.79
C ASN A 104 25.11 2.84 10.77
N VAL A 105 24.12 2.69 11.65
CA VAL A 105 23.81 3.63 12.73
C VAL A 105 24.15 3.06 14.10
N SER A 106 24.27 3.92 15.10
CA SER A 106 24.51 3.49 16.47
C SER A 106 23.31 2.73 17.04
N MET A 107 23.55 1.85 18.01
CA MET A 107 22.47 1.12 18.67
C MET A 107 21.47 2.06 19.38
N ASP A 108 21.92 3.22 19.88
CA ASP A 108 21.05 4.24 20.46
C ASP A 108 20.09 4.83 19.41
N THR A 109 20.60 5.17 18.23
CA THR A 109 19.78 5.63 17.09
C THR A 109 18.80 4.55 16.66
N LEU A 110 19.25 3.30 16.49
CA LEU A 110 18.37 2.20 16.07
C LEU A 110 17.22 1.97 17.05
N MET A 111 17.51 1.94 18.36
CA MET A 111 16.48 1.78 19.39
C MET A 111 15.48 2.94 19.43
N LYS A 112 15.93 4.18 19.24
CA LYS A 112 15.04 5.36 19.17
C LYS A 112 14.25 5.44 17.86
N ALA A 113 14.77 4.87 16.79
CA ALA A 113 14.08 4.77 15.52
C ALA A 113 12.91 3.77 15.56
N GLY A 114 12.95 2.77 16.47
CA GLY A 114 11.91 1.73 16.55
C GLY A 114 11.96 0.72 15.39
N LEU A 115 13.08 0.64 14.68
CA LEU A 115 13.28 -0.25 13.54
C LEU A 115 13.97 -1.55 13.95
N ALA A 116 13.67 -2.63 13.24
CA ALA A 116 14.46 -3.85 13.35
C ALA A 116 15.87 -3.63 12.77
N PRO A 117 16.91 -4.32 13.26
CA PRO A 117 18.28 -4.17 12.76
C PRO A 117 18.45 -4.47 11.27
N ASP A 118 17.56 -5.26 10.69
CA ASP A 118 17.52 -5.67 9.29
C ASP A 118 16.47 -4.92 8.45
N ALA A 119 15.84 -3.85 8.97
CA ALA A 119 14.76 -3.15 8.28
C ALA A 119 15.21 -2.45 6.98
N VAL A 120 16.36 -1.77 7.00
CA VAL A 120 16.99 -1.17 5.82
C VAL A 120 18.49 -1.39 5.92
N VAL A 121 19.02 -2.38 5.22
CA VAL A 121 20.46 -2.66 5.21
C VAL A 121 21.06 -2.03 3.97
N LYS A 122 22.13 -1.26 4.13
CA LYS A 122 22.88 -0.67 3.03
C LYS A 122 24.31 -1.22 3.01
N GLU A 123 24.72 -1.78 1.88
CA GLU A 123 25.97 -2.50 1.69
C GLU A 123 26.64 -2.08 0.38
N ASP A 124 27.93 -2.41 0.25
CA ASP A 124 28.76 -2.30 -0.95
C ASP A 124 28.71 -0.98 -1.74
N ASP A 125 29.81 -0.24 -1.77
CA ASP A 125 30.05 0.82 -2.77
C ASP A 125 30.75 0.16 -3.99
N ARG A 126 29.96 -0.21 -5.00
CA ARG A 126 30.38 -0.96 -6.20
C ARG A 126 30.93 -0.05 -7.29
N ASP A 127 30.40 1.16 -7.43
CA ASP A 127 30.86 2.12 -8.44
C ASP A 127 31.95 3.08 -7.93
N GLY A 128 32.18 3.13 -6.62
CA GLY A 128 33.28 3.83 -5.96
C GLY A 128 33.00 5.32 -5.73
N ASP A 129 31.74 5.73 -5.70
CA ASP A 129 31.35 7.14 -5.65
C ASP A 129 31.08 7.68 -4.23
N GLY A 130 31.09 6.79 -3.23
CA GLY A 130 31.06 7.11 -1.80
C GLY A 130 29.73 6.83 -1.10
N ASP A 131 28.81 6.13 -1.74
CA ASP A 131 27.57 5.65 -1.14
C ASP A 131 27.24 4.20 -1.55
N PRO A 132 26.25 3.55 -0.91
CA PRO A 132 26.04 2.11 -1.06
C PRO A 132 25.10 1.77 -2.22
N ASP A 133 25.53 0.86 -3.09
CA ASP A 133 24.80 0.39 -4.28
C ASP A 133 23.91 -0.84 -4.00
N VAL A 134 24.00 -1.45 -2.81
CA VAL A 134 23.22 -2.65 -2.46
C VAL A 134 22.30 -2.34 -1.29
N ILE A 135 21.01 -2.22 -1.59
CA ILE A 135 20.00 -1.82 -0.61
C ILE A 135 19.05 -2.98 -0.36
N HIS A 136 19.00 -3.49 0.87
CA HIS A 136 18.02 -4.49 1.28
C HIS A 136 16.96 -3.84 2.19
N ILE A 137 15.69 -3.92 1.80
CA ILE A 137 14.55 -3.32 2.50
C ILE A 137 13.65 -4.43 2.97
N ARG A 138 13.26 -4.44 4.25
CA ARG A 138 12.28 -5.39 4.79
C ARG A 138 10.99 -4.68 5.14
N LEU A 139 9.91 -5.17 4.54
CA LEU A 139 8.56 -4.66 4.77
C LEU A 139 7.68 -5.74 5.38
N GLU A 140 6.76 -5.33 6.23
CA GLU A 140 5.69 -6.15 6.79
C GLU A 140 4.33 -5.65 6.29
N VAL A 141 3.32 -6.52 6.32
CA VAL A 141 1.93 -6.12 6.04
C VAL A 141 1.18 -5.93 7.36
N VAL A 142 0.63 -4.73 7.55
CA VAL A 142 0.00 -4.34 8.80
C VAL A 142 -1.43 -3.86 8.57
N GLU A 143 -2.33 -4.26 9.46
CA GLU A 143 -3.70 -3.76 9.52
C GLU A 143 -3.79 -2.52 10.41
N LEU A 144 -4.50 -1.49 9.95
CA LEU A 144 -4.83 -0.28 10.70
C LEU A 144 -6.34 -0.16 10.85
N ASN A 145 -6.80 0.30 12.01
CA ASN A 145 -8.21 0.40 12.39
C ASN A 145 -8.98 -0.93 12.22
N GLY A 146 -8.32 -2.05 12.53
CA GLY A 146 -8.84 -3.41 12.43
C GLY A 146 -9.80 -3.79 13.55
N HIS A 147 -10.41 -4.97 13.41
CA HIS A 147 -11.27 -5.54 14.44
C HIS A 147 -10.44 -6.19 15.58
N SER A 148 -10.78 -5.90 16.82
CA SER A 148 -10.26 -6.61 17.99
C SER A 148 -11.30 -7.63 18.50
N PRO A 149 -10.93 -8.90 18.75
CA PRO A 149 -11.85 -9.86 19.37
C PRO A 149 -12.00 -9.60 20.87
N ASP A 150 -11.07 -8.84 21.48
CA ASP A 150 -10.99 -8.61 22.92
C ASP A 150 -11.65 -7.29 23.35
N THR A 151 -11.69 -6.30 22.47
CA THR A 151 -12.21 -4.95 22.75
C THR A 151 -13.10 -4.43 21.64
N SER A 152 -13.92 -3.41 21.94
CA SER A 152 -14.69 -2.69 20.90
C SER A 152 -13.87 -1.66 20.14
N ASP A 153 -12.64 -1.39 20.57
CA ASP A 153 -11.78 -0.39 19.97
C ASP A 153 -11.13 -0.92 18.69
N LEU A 154 -10.84 -0.01 17.76
CA LEU A 154 -10.12 -0.33 16.53
C LEU A 154 -8.62 -0.25 16.80
N ILE A 155 -7.91 -1.36 16.63
CA ILE A 155 -6.50 -1.48 17.03
C ILE A 155 -5.68 -2.09 15.90
N PRO A 156 -4.50 -1.52 15.56
CA PRO A 156 -4.00 -0.22 16.00
C PRO A 156 -4.81 0.94 15.41
N SER A 157 -5.07 1.96 16.23
CA SER A 157 -5.89 3.13 15.91
C SER A 157 -5.11 4.14 15.06
N TYR A 158 -5.63 4.48 13.89
CA TYR A 158 -5.08 5.45 12.95
C TYR A 158 -6.20 6.36 12.39
N PRO A 159 -6.53 7.48 13.06
CA PRO A 159 -7.60 8.35 12.61
C PRO A 159 -7.18 9.22 11.41
N ILE A 160 -7.94 9.20 10.32
CA ILE A 160 -7.64 10.04 9.15
C ILE A 160 -8.13 11.49 9.34
N ALA A 161 -9.09 11.70 10.24
CA ALA A 161 -9.65 12.97 10.68
C ALA A 161 -10.39 12.76 12.02
N PRO A 162 -10.79 13.82 12.75
CA PRO A 162 -11.47 13.67 14.06
C PRO A 162 -12.72 12.79 13.97
N GLY A 163 -12.66 11.62 14.61
CA GLY A 163 -13.74 10.63 14.63
C GLY A 163 -13.89 9.79 13.37
N ILE A 164 -12.94 9.84 12.43
CA ILE A 164 -13.00 9.10 11.16
C ILE A 164 -11.82 8.12 11.08
N GLN A 165 -12.11 6.82 11.05
CA GLN A 165 -11.10 5.75 11.15
C GLN A 165 -11.38 4.56 10.22
N PRO A 166 -11.40 4.71 8.89
CA PRO A 166 -11.59 3.58 7.97
C PRO A 166 -10.48 2.53 8.14
N GLY A 167 -10.80 1.26 7.87
CA GLY A 167 -9.81 0.18 7.93
C GLY A 167 -8.81 0.24 6.77
N PHE A 168 -7.55 -0.08 7.04
CA PHE A 168 -6.52 -0.16 6.00
C PHE A 168 -5.61 -1.36 6.19
N TRP A 169 -5.01 -1.79 5.08
CA TRP A 169 -3.84 -2.65 5.05
C TRP A 169 -2.70 -1.88 4.41
N VAL A 170 -1.53 -1.85 5.03
CA VAL A 170 -0.39 -1.07 4.57
C VAL A 170 0.89 -1.91 4.62
N PHE A 171 1.82 -1.60 3.72
CA PHE A 171 3.19 -2.03 3.91
C PHE A 171 3.84 -1.10 4.93
N ALA A 172 4.64 -1.64 5.84
CA ALA A 172 5.38 -0.88 6.83
C ALA A 172 6.82 -1.38 6.92
N PRO A 173 7.80 -0.54 7.29
CA PRO A 173 9.14 -1.03 7.59
C PRO A 173 9.06 -2.04 8.74
N LYS A 174 9.92 -3.06 8.70
CA LYS A 174 10.03 -4.00 9.81
C LYS A 174 10.40 -3.26 11.10
N THR A 175 9.51 -3.29 12.07
CA THR A 175 9.68 -2.56 13.33
C THR A 175 10.20 -3.46 14.44
N TYR A 176 10.83 -2.86 15.44
CA TYR A 176 11.04 -3.52 16.73
C TYR A 176 10.01 -3.00 17.74
N GLY A 177 9.32 -3.91 18.40
CA GLY A 177 8.36 -3.57 19.45
C GLY A 177 6.92 -3.85 19.04
N MET A 178 6.02 -2.94 19.37
CA MET A 178 4.57 -3.13 19.20
C MET A 178 4.02 -2.31 18.03
N ALA A 179 2.91 -2.79 17.49
CA ALA A 179 2.12 -2.07 16.49
C ALA A 179 1.43 -0.82 17.05
N THR A 180 1.45 -0.62 18.38
CA THR A 180 0.97 0.59 19.04
C THR A 180 2.14 1.40 19.61
N LYS A 181 1.93 2.71 19.82
CA LYS A 181 2.95 3.61 20.40
C LYS A 181 3.49 3.13 21.76
N SER A 182 2.65 2.50 22.58
CA SER A 182 3.01 2.00 23.91
C SER A 182 2.04 0.91 24.37
N PRO A 183 2.33 0.17 25.46
CA PRO A 183 1.44 -0.91 25.93
C PRO A 183 0.08 -0.39 26.40
N ASP A 184 0.04 0.88 26.82
CA ASP A 184 -1.13 1.54 27.35
C ASP A 184 -1.86 2.40 26.28
N SER A 185 -1.38 2.41 25.04
CA SER A 185 -1.96 3.15 23.92
C SER A 185 -2.49 2.21 22.86
N ILE A 186 -3.64 2.54 22.29
CA ILE A 186 -4.20 1.88 21.11
C ILE A 186 -3.72 2.53 19.81
N GLU A 187 -3.10 3.70 19.86
CA GLU A 187 -2.66 4.43 18.67
C GLU A 187 -1.56 3.68 17.94
N ALA A 188 -1.66 3.64 16.61
CA ALA A 188 -0.67 3.03 15.74
C ALA A 188 0.72 3.63 16.00
N ASN A 189 1.72 2.74 16.01
CA ASN A 189 3.12 3.11 15.99
C ASN A 189 3.37 4.10 14.84
N GLU A 190 4.24 5.09 15.06
CA GLU A 190 4.50 6.17 14.11
C GLU A 190 5.01 5.71 12.74
N LEU A 191 5.59 4.50 12.67
CA LEU A 191 6.05 3.88 11.43
C LEU A 191 4.93 3.18 10.64
N LEU A 192 3.76 3.00 11.25
CA LEU A 192 2.59 2.37 10.65
C LEU A 192 1.61 3.45 10.18
N ARG A 193 1.69 3.81 8.90
CA ARG A 193 0.91 4.90 8.31
C ARG A 193 0.30 4.51 6.97
N VAL A 194 -0.74 5.25 6.60
CA VAL A 194 -1.26 5.31 5.23
C VAL A 194 -0.71 6.59 4.60
N PRO A 195 -0.39 6.62 3.30
CA PRO A 195 -0.13 5.46 2.44
C PRO A 195 1.07 4.65 2.96
N SER A 196 1.35 3.51 2.32
CA SER A 196 2.60 2.79 2.58
C SER A 196 3.82 3.70 2.30
N PRO A 197 4.96 3.49 2.99
CA PRO A 197 6.15 4.34 2.88
C PRO A 197 6.58 4.60 1.44
N VAL A 198 7.05 5.80 1.15
CA VAL A 198 7.77 6.02 -0.11
C VAL A 198 9.10 5.29 -0.03
N ILE A 199 9.38 4.45 -1.01
CA ILE A 199 10.68 3.78 -1.16
C ILE A 199 11.51 4.61 -2.12
N ARG A 200 12.68 5.06 -1.69
CA ARG A 200 13.61 5.88 -2.47
C ARG A 200 14.96 5.18 -2.62
N VAL A 201 15.44 5.10 -3.84
CA VAL A 201 16.69 4.42 -4.21
C VAL A 201 17.37 5.19 -5.32
N GLU A 202 18.62 4.88 -5.60
CA GLU A 202 19.38 5.53 -6.66
C GLU A 202 19.36 4.71 -7.95
N GLN A 203 19.51 5.41 -9.07
CA GLN A 203 19.60 4.80 -10.38
C GLN A 203 20.86 3.93 -10.47
N GLY A 204 20.69 2.64 -10.76
CA GLY A 204 21.80 1.69 -10.88
C GLY A 204 21.95 0.75 -9.70
N ASP A 205 21.35 1.09 -8.55
CA ASP A 205 21.41 0.26 -7.34
C ASP A 205 20.82 -1.13 -7.55
N THR A 206 21.37 -2.10 -6.84
CA THR A 206 20.72 -3.39 -6.61
C THR A 206 19.82 -3.30 -5.40
N VAL A 207 18.51 -3.28 -5.64
CA VAL A 207 17.51 -3.16 -4.59
C VAL A 207 16.88 -4.54 -4.35
N LYS A 208 16.97 -5.01 -3.11
CA LYS A 208 16.28 -6.22 -2.66
C LYS A 208 15.19 -5.84 -1.67
N VAL A 209 13.95 -6.17 -1.97
CA VAL A 209 12.83 -5.94 -1.07
C VAL A 209 12.33 -7.28 -0.56
N THR A 210 12.50 -7.55 0.73
CA THR A 210 11.90 -8.70 1.38
C THR A 210 10.55 -8.30 1.97
N LEU A 211 9.47 -8.92 1.47
CA LEU A 211 8.16 -8.83 2.10
C LEU A 211 8.04 -9.95 3.12
N GLU A 212 7.76 -9.64 4.38
CA GLU A 212 7.44 -10.58 5.45
C GLU A 212 5.93 -10.48 5.72
N ASN A 213 5.16 -11.49 5.30
CA ASN A 213 3.71 -11.44 5.46
C ASN A 213 3.30 -11.86 6.88
N THR A 214 3.26 -10.90 7.79
CA THR A 214 2.73 -11.07 9.16
C THR A 214 1.21 -10.96 9.23
N HIS A 215 0.54 -10.65 8.11
CA HIS A 215 -0.90 -10.51 8.00
C HIS A 215 -1.60 -11.86 7.77
N TYR A 216 -2.90 -11.91 8.06
CA TYR A 216 -3.71 -13.13 7.99
C TYR A 216 -4.32 -13.41 6.59
N PHE A 217 -4.03 -12.55 5.62
CA PHE A 217 -4.32 -12.74 4.19
C PHE A 217 -3.03 -12.92 3.39
N PRO A 218 -3.05 -13.67 2.28
CA PRO A 218 -1.96 -13.69 1.33
C PRO A 218 -1.75 -12.32 0.67
N HIS A 219 -0.49 -11.94 0.44
CA HIS A 219 -0.11 -10.67 -0.18
C HIS A 219 1.08 -10.84 -1.13
N THR A 220 1.28 -9.87 -2.02
CA THR A 220 2.51 -9.72 -2.81
C THR A 220 2.92 -8.26 -2.82
N ILE A 221 4.04 -7.93 -3.45
CA ILE A 221 4.41 -6.55 -3.77
C ILE A 221 4.90 -6.52 -5.22
N HIS A 222 4.36 -5.60 -6.00
CA HIS A 222 4.68 -5.39 -7.41
C HIS A 222 5.13 -3.95 -7.61
N PHE A 223 6.23 -3.77 -8.36
CA PHE A 223 6.85 -2.47 -8.62
C PHE A 223 6.65 -2.04 -10.07
N HIS A 224 6.25 -0.80 -10.28
CA HIS A 224 6.12 -0.19 -11.60
C HIS A 224 7.41 0.51 -12.01
N GLY A 225 7.67 0.56 -13.32
CA GLY A 225 8.76 1.38 -13.88
C GLY A 225 10.17 0.93 -13.52
N VAL A 226 10.33 -0.32 -13.09
CA VAL A 226 11.63 -0.95 -12.78
C VAL A 226 11.84 -2.19 -13.63
N ASP A 227 13.12 -2.47 -13.90
CA ASP A 227 13.51 -3.72 -14.55
C ASP A 227 13.68 -4.79 -13.46
N HIS A 228 12.68 -5.65 -13.31
CA HIS A 228 12.79 -6.89 -12.53
C HIS A 228 12.74 -8.10 -13.49
N PRO A 229 13.58 -9.13 -13.29
CA PRO A 229 13.44 -10.37 -14.05
C PRO A 229 12.10 -11.04 -13.73
N TYR A 230 11.48 -11.66 -14.73
CA TYR A 230 10.23 -12.40 -14.59
C TYR A 230 10.35 -13.54 -13.57
N SER A 231 11.49 -14.24 -13.57
CA SER A 231 11.81 -15.32 -12.64
C SER A 231 13.24 -15.22 -12.13
N HIS A 232 13.45 -15.67 -10.90
CA HIS A 232 14.78 -15.96 -10.36
C HIS A 232 15.44 -17.10 -11.16
N PRO A 233 16.79 -17.23 -11.09
CA PRO A 233 17.51 -18.38 -11.66
C PRO A 233 17.01 -19.74 -11.15
N GLU A 234 16.37 -19.74 -9.97
CA GLU A 234 15.81 -20.91 -9.30
C GLU A 234 14.39 -21.27 -9.79
N GLY A 235 13.78 -20.46 -10.66
CA GLY A 235 12.48 -20.74 -11.30
C GLY A 235 11.26 -20.11 -10.61
N GLU A 236 11.46 -19.38 -9.50
CA GLU A 236 10.40 -18.67 -8.77
C GLU A 236 10.14 -17.28 -9.37
N GLY A 237 8.90 -16.79 -9.34
CA GLY A 237 8.57 -15.47 -9.86
C GLY A 237 9.12 -14.32 -9.00
N ASN A 238 9.44 -13.20 -9.66
CA ASN A 238 10.13 -12.06 -9.05
C ASN A 238 9.50 -10.69 -9.40
N ASP A 239 8.39 -10.68 -10.13
CA ASP A 239 7.64 -9.45 -10.45
C ASP A 239 6.46 -9.19 -9.52
N GLY A 240 6.03 -10.20 -8.75
CA GLY A 240 4.92 -10.09 -7.81
C GLY A 240 3.54 -10.03 -8.45
N VAL A 241 3.38 -10.35 -9.74
CA VAL A 241 2.11 -10.37 -10.50
C VAL A 241 1.54 -11.80 -10.56
N PRO A 242 0.47 -12.12 -9.79
CA PRO A 242 -0.19 -13.42 -9.92
C PRO A 242 -0.75 -13.64 -11.33
N GLU A 243 -0.75 -14.89 -11.80
CA GLU A 243 -1.37 -15.37 -13.05
C GLU A 243 -0.67 -15.03 -14.39
N ALA A 244 0.08 -13.92 -14.49
CA ALA A 244 0.87 -13.61 -15.70
C ALA A 244 2.29 -14.18 -15.63
N SER A 245 2.89 -14.20 -14.44
CA SER A 245 4.21 -14.77 -14.20
C SER A 245 4.21 -16.11 -13.47
N GLU A 246 3.07 -16.48 -12.88
CA GLU A 246 2.96 -17.57 -11.91
C GLU A 246 1.56 -18.23 -12.01
N LEU A 247 1.48 -19.57 -12.04
CA LEU A 247 0.19 -20.27 -12.17
C LEU A 247 -0.60 -20.29 -10.84
N PRO A 248 -1.93 -20.05 -10.84
CA PRO A 248 -2.73 -19.98 -9.61
C PRO A 248 -2.89 -21.36 -8.93
N VAL A 249 -2.88 -21.36 -7.59
CA VAL A 249 -3.27 -22.54 -6.77
C VAL A 249 -4.76 -22.46 -6.48
N MET A 250 -5.48 -23.55 -6.77
CA MET A 250 -6.94 -23.59 -6.64
C MET A 250 -7.39 -23.75 -5.17
N PRO A 251 -8.53 -23.17 -4.76
CA PRO A 251 -9.05 -23.31 -3.40
C PRO A 251 -9.29 -24.77 -3.00
N GLY A 252 -8.66 -25.23 -1.92
CA GLY A 252 -8.86 -26.56 -1.33
C GLY A 252 -7.63 -27.48 -1.34
N GLU A 253 -6.53 -27.07 -1.95
CA GLU A 253 -5.25 -27.78 -1.84
C GLU A 253 -4.34 -27.13 -0.79
N SER A 254 -3.87 -27.95 0.17
CA SER A 254 -2.87 -27.58 1.17
C SER A 254 -1.57 -28.30 0.82
N ARG A 255 -0.46 -27.58 0.62
CA ARG A 255 0.88 -28.18 0.52
C ARG A 255 1.66 -27.97 1.82
N THR A 256 2.11 -29.08 2.39
CA THR A 256 3.05 -29.09 3.51
C THR A 256 4.46 -28.98 2.94
N TYR A 257 5.22 -27.97 3.36
CA TYR A 257 6.64 -27.82 3.00
C TYR A 257 7.50 -28.56 4.03
N ASP A 258 8.26 -29.56 3.58
CA ASP A 258 9.34 -30.19 4.35
C ASP A 258 10.68 -29.71 3.74
N PHE A 259 11.46 -28.98 4.53
CA PHE A 259 12.71 -28.33 4.10
C PHE A 259 13.91 -29.28 4.07
N SER A 260 13.73 -30.60 3.97
CA SER A 260 14.84 -31.55 4.12
C SER A 260 15.34 -32.24 2.85
N GLN A 261 14.82 -31.98 1.63
CA GLN A 261 15.33 -32.65 0.42
C GLN A 261 15.42 -31.76 -0.82
N LEU A 262 16.55 -31.07 -0.98
CA LEU A 262 17.02 -30.51 -2.25
C LEU A 262 17.79 -31.59 -3.04
N SER A 263 17.10 -32.54 -3.69
CA SER A 263 17.73 -33.41 -4.72
C SER A 263 16.73 -34.27 -5.52
N ASP A 264 15.61 -33.70 -5.97
CA ASP A 264 14.79 -34.35 -7.01
C ASP A 264 15.04 -33.67 -8.37
N PRO A 265 15.55 -34.39 -9.39
CA PRO A 265 15.78 -33.85 -10.73
C PRO A 265 14.50 -33.51 -11.51
N ASP A 266 13.32 -33.93 -11.03
CA ASP A 266 12.01 -33.56 -11.60
C ASP A 266 11.38 -32.33 -10.88
N PHE A 267 12.18 -31.59 -10.10
CA PHE A 267 11.74 -30.43 -9.32
C PHE A 267 11.66 -29.14 -10.14
N HIS A 268 10.44 -28.66 -10.36
CA HIS A 268 10.13 -27.27 -10.69
C HIS A 268 9.54 -26.61 -9.44
N PRO A 269 10.17 -25.60 -8.81
CA PRO A 269 9.53 -24.87 -7.73
C PRO A 269 8.45 -23.98 -8.34
N GLY A 270 7.20 -24.28 -7.99
CA GLY A 270 6.09 -23.35 -8.11
C GLY A 270 5.70 -22.84 -6.72
N HIS A 271 5.00 -21.73 -6.49
CA HIS A 271 4.40 -20.62 -7.26
C HIS A 271 3.44 -19.95 -6.23
N GLY A 272 3.09 -18.66 -6.31
CA GLY A 272 1.87 -18.16 -5.66
C GLY A 272 2.06 -17.25 -4.44
N GLU A 273 1.03 -16.44 -4.22
CA GLU A 273 0.86 -15.42 -3.17
C GLU A 273 1.59 -15.71 -1.85
N LEU A 274 2.20 -14.69 -1.23
CA LEU A 274 2.94 -14.89 0.01
C LEU A 274 1.98 -15.22 1.14
N LEU A 275 1.91 -16.49 1.53
CA LEU A 275 1.04 -16.95 2.61
C LEU A 275 1.43 -16.34 3.98
N PRO A 276 0.49 -16.27 4.94
CA PRO A 276 0.79 -15.83 6.31
C PRO A 276 2.00 -16.56 6.92
N GLY A 277 2.91 -15.79 7.51
CA GLY A 277 4.14 -16.28 8.14
C GLY A 277 5.27 -16.65 7.17
N LYS A 278 5.12 -16.38 5.87
CA LYS A 278 6.18 -16.55 4.86
C LYS A 278 6.85 -15.22 4.52
N SER A 279 8.05 -15.31 3.97
CA SER A 279 8.77 -14.17 3.41
C SER A 279 9.26 -14.47 1.99
N HIS A 280 9.32 -13.44 1.15
CA HIS A 280 9.86 -13.52 -0.20
C HIS A 280 10.72 -12.31 -0.51
N THR A 281 11.79 -12.49 -1.28
CA THR A 281 12.70 -11.41 -1.66
C THR A 281 12.60 -11.12 -3.15
N PHE A 282 12.27 -9.87 -3.46
CA PHE A 282 12.21 -9.30 -4.79
C PHE A 282 13.51 -8.58 -5.08
N GLU A 283 14.17 -8.87 -6.20
CA GLU A 283 15.41 -8.19 -6.61
C GLU A 283 15.19 -7.42 -7.91
N MET A 284 15.66 -6.17 -7.95
CA MET A 284 15.53 -5.27 -9.10
C MET A 284 16.70 -4.30 -9.22
N THR A 285 16.88 -3.75 -10.42
CA THR A 285 17.86 -2.69 -10.70
C THR A 285 17.16 -1.53 -11.40
N PRO A 286 16.85 -0.43 -10.69
CA PRO A 286 16.17 0.72 -11.26
C PRO A 286 17.07 1.45 -12.26
N ARG A 287 16.62 1.59 -13.52
CA ARG A 287 17.43 2.19 -14.59
C ARG A 287 17.05 3.60 -15.00
N GLN A 288 15.86 4.06 -14.64
CA GLN A 288 15.35 5.36 -15.06
C GLN A 288 14.98 6.17 -13.82
N PRO A 289 15.51 7.39 -13.63
CA PRO A 289 15.07 8.29 -12.59
C PRO A 289 13.61 8.70 -12.78
N GLY A 290 12.87 8.86 -11.69
CA GLY A 290 11.48 9.28 -11.73
C GLY A 290 10.67 8.79 -10.54
N THR A 291 9.37 9.11 -10.59
CA THR A 291 8.38 8.66 -9.60
C THR A 291 7.54 7.56 -10.22
N MET A 292 7.56 6.41 -9.59
CA MET A 292 6.79 5.22 -9.91
C MET A 292 5.91 4.82 -8.72
N PHE A 293 5.32 3.65 -8.82
CA PHE A 293 4.30 3.15 -7.92
C PHE A 293 4.60 1.70 -7.57
N TYR A 294 4.25 1.29 -6.36
CA TYR A 294 4.25 -0.12 -6.00
C TYR A 294 2.96 -0.46 -5.26
N HIS A 295 2.52 -1.71 -5.38
CA HIS A 295 1.29 -2.15 -4.72
C HIS A 295 1.22 -3.67 -4.54
N CYS A 296 0.28 -4.12 -3.71
CA CYS A 296 -0.08 -5.53 -3.65
C CYS A 296 -0.82 -5.94 -4.92
N HIS A 297 -0.42 -7.09 -5.48
CA HIS A 297 -1.01 -7.61 -6.71
C HIS A 297 -1.85 -8.88 -6.47
N VAL A 298 -2.05 -9.27 -5.21
CA VAL A 298 -3.18 -10.12 -4.83
C VAL A 298 -4.44 -9.28 -4.87
N GLN A 299 -5.44 -9.72 -5.63
CA GLN A 299 -6.74 -9.04 -5.76
C GLN A 299 -6.62 -7.50 -5.84
N PRO A 300 -5.91 -6.98 -6.86
CA PRO A 300 -5.55 -5.56 -6.92
C PRO A 300 -6.77 -4.63 -6.88
N GLN A 301 -7.93 -5.11 -7.35
CA GLN A 301 -9.21 -4.40 -7.27
C GLN A 301 -9.67 -4.10 -5.84
N ASN A 302 -9.15 -4.79 -4.83
CA ASN A 302 -9.47 -4.58 -3.43
C ASN A 302 -8.24 -4.07 -2.66
N HIS A 303 -7.11 -4.78 -2.74
CA HIS A 303 -5.96 -4.54 -1.85
C HIS A 303 -5.31 -3.17 -2.05
N ILE A 304 -5.27 -2.66 -3.30
CA ILE A 304 -4.80 -1.30 -3.59
C ILE A 304 -5.68 -0.27 -2.86
N TYR A 305 -7.01 -0.41 -2.96
CA TYR A 305 -7.95 0.51 -2.31
C TYR A 305 -8.03 0.32 -0.78
N MET A 306 -7.66 -0.85 -0.28
CA MET A 306 -7.44 -1.10 1.15
C MET A 306 -6.17 -0.42 1.69
N GLY A 307 -5.28 0.08 0.83
CA GLY A 307 -4.11 0.87 1.24
C GLY A 307 -2.75 0.25 0.93
N LEU A 308 -2.71 -0.97 0.36
CA LEU A 308 -1.47 -1.67 0.01
C LEU A 308 -0.85 -1.11 -1.27
N GLN A 309 -0.47 0.15 -1.19
CA GLN A 309 0.14 0.93 -2.25
C GLN A 309 1.08 2.00 -1.68
N GLY A 310 2.10 2.36 -2.44
CA GLY A 310 3.04 3.42 -2.11
C GLY A 310 3.78 3.95 -3.34
N MET A 311 4.55 5.01 -3.14
CA MET A 311 5.39 5.58 -4.20
C MET A 311 6.77 4.91 -4.20
N PHE A 312 7.31 4.67 -5.38
CA PHE A 312 8.69 4.22 -5.57
C PHE A 312 9.43 5.31 -6.33
N VAL A 313 10.47 5.90 -5.75
CA VAL A 313 11.21 7.02 -6.34
C VAL A 313 12.64 6.61 -6.63
N VAL A 314 13.06 6.83 -7.87
CA VAL A 314 14.43 6.59 -8.33
C VAL A 314 15.10 7.94 -8.52
N GLU A 315 16.13 8.19 -7.73
CA GLU A 315 16.97 9.38 -7.80
C GLU A 315 18.03 9.26 -8.89
N GLU A 316 18.48 10.39 -9.45
CA GLU A 316 19.62 10.38 -10.38
C GLU A 316 20.91 10.03 -9.64
N ASN A 317 21.75 9.17 -10.25
CA ASN A 317 23.04 8.82 -9.67
C ASN A 317 23.95 10.05 -9.49
N ARG A 318 24.49 10.26 -8.29
CA ARG A 318 25.50 11.27 -7.96
C ARG A 318 26.48 10.75 -6.90
N PRO A 319 27.75 11.21 -6.92
CA PRO A 319 28.70 10.83 -5.88
C PRO A 319 28.27 11.23 -4.47
N ASN A 320 28.36 10.28 -3.52
CA ASN A 320 28.02 10.43 -2.10
C ASN A 320 26.55 10.78 -1.87
N ASN A 321 25.64 10.20 -2.65
CA ASN A 321 24.23 10.48 -2.64
C ASN A 321 23.43 9.56 -1.71
N TRP A 322 23.72 9.65 -0.42
CA TRP A 322 23.00 8.90 0.61
C TRP A 322 21.51 9.28 0.69
N VAL A 323 20.65 8.56 -0.06
CA VAL A 323 19.20 8.84 -0.08
C VAL A 323 18.48 8.35 1.17
N GLN A 324 17.45 9.09 1.60
CA GLN A 324 16.51 8.64 2.63
C GLN A 324 15.62 7.52 2.07
N THR A 325 16.00 6.26 2.28
CA THR A 325 15.39 5.12 1.58
C THR A 325 13.92 4.91 1.87
N LEU A 326 13.45 5.24 3.08
CA LEU A 326 12.04 5.24 3.41
C LEU A 326 11.59 6.61 3.87
N ASN A 327 10.50 7.11 3.31
CA ASN A 327 9.78 8.27 3.82
C ASN A 327 8.42 7.83 4.38
N VAL A 328 8.31 7.85 5.70
CA VAL A 328 7.13 7.38 6.44
C VAL A 328 6.42 8.59 7.05
N GLY A 329 5.42 9.15 6.37
CA GLY A 329 4.63 10.24 6.94
C GLY A 329 4.20 11.34 5.97
N ALA A 330 4.28 12.57 6.45
CA ALA A 330 3.68 13.81 5.92
C ALA A 330 4.18 14.28 4.55
N GLY A 331 5.06 13.52 3.92
CA GLY A 331 5.57 13.79 2.58
C GLY A 331 6.85 14.63 2.54
N HIS A 332 7.17 15.45 3.54
CA HIS A 332 8.42 16.22 3.51
C HIS A 332 9.64 15.29 3.59
N VAL A 333 10.49 15.28 2.56
CA VAL A 333 11.73 14.50 2.57
C VAL A 333 12.77 15.23 3.43
N ARG A 334 13.13 14.64 4.55
CA ARG A 334 13.97 15.28 5.58
C ARG A 334 15.46 15.22 5.28
N HIS A 335 15.85 14.39 4.31
CA HIS A 335 17.20 14.32 3.76
C HIS A 335 17.14 14.13 2.23
N PRO A 336 16.93 15.22 1.46
CA PRO A 336 16.85 15.13 0.00
C PRO A 336 18.17 14.71 -0.62
N SER A 337 18.09 14.03 -1.76
CA SER A 337 19.25 13.57 -2.53
C SER A 337 20.17 14.72 -2.94
N VAL A 338 21.45 14.43 -3.16
CA VAL A 338 22.42 15.38 -3.73
C VAL A 338 21.90 15.94 -5.05
N ALA A 339 21.36 15.08 -5.93
CA ALA A 339 20.78 15.47 -7.21
C ALA A 339 19.64 16.50 -7.07
N ILE A 340 18.74 16.30 -6.09
CA ILE A 340 17.65 17.24 -5.83
C ILE A 340 18.17 18.56 -5.27
N ARG A 341 19.14 18.51 -4.35
CA ARG A 341 19.72 19.70 -3.70
C ARG A 341 20.51 20.60 -4.66
N GLU A 342 20.96 20.09 -5.81
CA GLU A 342 21.56 20.91 -6.87
C GLU A 342 20.57 21.94 -7.44
N LYS A 343 19.27 21.61 -7.47
CA LYS A 343 18.24 22.39 -8.18
C LYS A 343 17.15 22.95 -7.26
N TYR A 344 16.84 22.27 -6.16
CA TYR A 344 15.70 22.57 -5.31
C TYR A 344 16.10 22.72 -3.85
N ASN A 345 15.35 23.53 -3.12
CA ASN A 345 15.60 23.75 -1.69
C ASN A 345 14.94 22.70 -0.79
N ARG A 346 13.86 22.06 -1.25
CA ARG A 346 13.05 21.09 -0.50
C ARG A 346 12.38 20.12 -1.45
N GLU A 347 12.01 18.97 -0.92
CA GLU A 347 11.35 17.90 -1.65
C GLU A 347 10.16 17.37 -0.84
N TYR A 348 9.07 17.08 -1.54
CA TYR A 348 7.82 16.62 -0.94
C TYR A 348 7.20 15.49 -1.76
N ASP A 349 6.85 14.40 -1.08
CA ASP A 349 6.07 13.29 -1.59
C ASP A 349 4.58 13.57 -1.33
N LEU A 350 3.78 13.68 -2.38
CA LEU A 350 2.34 13.98 -2.27
C LEU A 350 1.53 12.81 -2.85
N HIS A 351 0.96 12.00 -1.98
CA HIS A 351 0.10 10.87 -2.33
C HIS A 351 -1.36 11.24 -2.09
N PHE A 352 -2.10 11.40 -3.17
CA PHE A 352 -3.55 11.61 -3.13
C PHE A 352 -4.27 10.27 -3.20
N GLN A 353 -5.14 10.00 -2.23
CA GLN A 353 -5.91 8.75 -2.17
C GLN A 353 -7.37 9.05 -1.84
N ASP A 354 -8.29 8.32 -2.43
CA ASP A 354 -9.70 8.32 -2.07
C ASP A 354 -10.09 6.99 -1.43
N VAL A 355 -11.02 7.03 -0.47
CA VAL A 355 -11.40 5.88 0.36
C VAL A 355 -12.89 5.65 0.29
N ASP A 356 -13.28 4.40 0.01
CA ASP A 356 -14.66 3.95 0.10
C ASP A 356 -14.86 3.19 1.42
N SER A 357 -15.50 3.86 2.38
CA SER A 357 -15.82 3.26 3.68
C SER A 357 -16.58 1.93 3.58
N ALA A 358 -17.36 1.69 2.52
CA ALA A 358 -18.08 0.42 2.35
C ALA A 358 -17.14 -0.77 2.12
N LEU A 359 -15.95 -0.53 1.55
CA LEU A 359 -14.88 -1.53 1.41
C LEU A 359 -14.01 -1.55 2.67
N ASN A 360 -13.49 -0.38 3.04
CA ASN A 360 -12.51 -0.23 4.12
C ASN A 360 -13.06 -0.59 5.51
N ASP A 361 -14.38 -0.52 5.74
CA ASP A 361 -14.98 -0.89 7.02
C ASP A 361 -15.31 -2.39 7.13
N LEU A 362 -15.15 -3.19 6.06
CA LEU A 362 -15.44 -4.63 6.11
C LEU A 362 -14.56 -5.36 7.12
N ILE A 363 -13.28 -4.99 7.22
CA ILE A 363 -12.31 -5.61 8.13
C ILE A 363 -12.59 -5.31 9.61
N LYS A 364 -13.47 -4.35 9.90
CA LYS A 364 -13.86 -4.00 11.29
C LYS A 364 -14.90 -4.96 11.87
N THR A 365 -15.47 -5.82 11.05
CA THR A 365 -16.63 -6.64 11.43
C THR A 365 -16.25 -8.00 12.01
N THR A 366 -15.10 -8.54 11.62
CA THR A 366 -14.66 -9.89 12.00
C THR A 366 -13.18 -10.07 11.69
N ASN A 367 -12.51 -10.98 12.43
CA ASN A 367 -11.16 -11.45 12.13
C ASN A 367 -11.13 -12.80 11.38
N ASP A 368 -12.29 -13.31 10.94
CA ASP A 368 -12.32 -14.52 10.10
C ASP A 368 -11.99 -14.15 8.65
N PRO A 369 -10.81 -14.54 8.12
CA PRO A 369 -10.41 -14.18 6.75
C PRO A 369 -11.41 -14.67 5.71
N ARG A 370 -12.11 -15.78 5.95
CA ARG A 370 -13.08 -16.34 4.98
C ARG A 370 -14.29 -15.42 4.82
N LEU A 371 -14.72 -14.78 5.89
CA LEU A 371 -15.85 -13.86 5.88
C LEU A 371 -15.47 -12.52 5.26
N ILE A 372 -14.26 -12.01 5.55
CA ILE A 372 -13.73 -10.82 4.90
C ILE A 372 -13.59 -11.04 3.39
N GLU A 373 -13.00 -12.17 2.99
CA GLU A 373 -12.80 -12.56 1.59
C GLU A 373 -14.14 -12.64 0.83
N GLN A 374 -15.13 -13.27 1.46
CA GLN A 374 -16.48 -13.33 0.91
C GLN A 374 -17.10 -11.93 0.79
N ALA A 375 -16.94 -11.07 1.80
CA ALA A 375 -17.48 -9.73 1.78
C ALA A 375 -16.85 -8.86 0.69
N MET A 376 -15.52 -8.89 0.56
CA MET A 376 -14.77 -8.13 -0.43
C MET A 376 -15.08 -8.58 -1.86
N ASN A 377 -15.12 -9.89 -2.11
CA ASN A 377 -15.21 -10.40 -3.48
C ASN A 377 -16.63 -10.76 -3.94
N ARG A 378 -17.60 -10.95 -3.03
CA ARG A 378 -18.98 -11.29 -3.40
C ARG A 378 -20.03 -10.25 -3.03
N HIS A 379 -19.81 -9.49 -1.96
CA HIS A 379 -20.83 -8.56 -1.46
C HIS A 379 -20.53 -7.11 -1.86
N TYR A 380 -19.26 -6.71 -1.78
CA TYR A 380 -18.81 -5.42 -2.28
C TYR A 380 -18.80 -5.43 -3.81
N ASN A 381 -19.39 -4.38 -4.38
CA ASN A 381 -19.47 -4.21 -5.82
C ASN A 381 -18.67 -2.98 -6.23
N ILE A 382 -17.45 -3.20 -6.75
CA ILE A 382 -16.54 -2.14 -7.17
C ILE A 382 -17.13 -1.21 -8.24
N THR A 383 -18.04 -1.71 -9.10
CA THR A 383 -18.73 -0.86 -10.10
C THR A 383 -19.64 0.19 -9.49
N LYS A 384 -19.97 0.03 -8.20
CA LYS A 384 -20.76 0.97 -7.40
C LYS A 384 -19.91 1.68 -6.34
N ARG A 385 -18.58 1.57 -6.41
CA ARG A 385 -17.64 2.23 -5.49
C ARG A 385 -17.99 3.71 -5.37
N ARG A 386 -18.07 4.22 -4.15
CA ARG A 386 -18.29 5.65 -3.87
C ARG A 386 -17.28 6.11 -2.83
N ALA A 387 -16.29 6.88 -3.27
CA ALA A 387 -15.35 7.51 -2.37
C ALA A 387 -16.07 8.46 -1.41
N ASN A 388 -15.88 8.24 -0.11
CA ASN A 388 -16.49 9.03 0.96
C ASN A 388 -15.43 9.86 1.72
N TYR A 389 -14.15 9.51 1.62
CA TYR A 389 -13.05 10.29 2.18
C TYR A 389 -11.96 10.53 1.14
N PHE A 390 -11.31 11.68 1.25
CA PHE A 390 -10.23 12.12 0.37
C PHE A 390 -9.03 12.49 1.22
N LEU A 391 -7.89 11.90 0.88
CA LEU A 391 -6.67 11.93 1.67
C LEU A 391 -5.53 12.57 0.88
N LEU A 392 -4.69 13.29 1.61
CA LEU A 392 -3.33 13.64 1.22
C LEU A 392 -2.40 13.02 2.25
N ASN A 393 -1.49 12.15 1.81
CA ASN A 393 -0.53 11.44 2.68
C ASN A 393 -1.24 10.74 3.86
N GLY A 394 -2.37 10.08 3.58
CA GLY A 394 -3.15 9.31 4.56
C GLY A 394 -4.07 10.13 5.48
N ARG A 395 -4.05 11.46 5.38
CA ARG A 395 -4.85 12.34 6.24
C ARG A 395 -5.91 13.08 5.43
N SER A 396 -7.07 13.30 6.04
CA SER A 396 -8.11 14.19 5.54
C SER A 396 -8.13 15.47 6.37
N PHE A 397 -8.73 16.54 5.83
CA PHE A 397 -8.88 17.79 6.58
C PHE A 397 -9.66 17.54 7.89
N PRO A 398 -9.22 18.08 9.05
CA PRO A 398 -8.14 19.07 9.24
C PRO A 398 -6.75 18.49 9.48
N TYR A 399 -6.57 17.16 9.53
CA TYR A 399 -5.28 16.55 9.85
C TYR A 399 -4.21 16.79 8.77
N THR A 400 -4.61 17.07 7.52
CA THR A 400 -3.69 17.52 6.47
C THR A 400 -2.92 18.81 6.79
N PHE A 401 -3.38 19.62 7.75
CA PHE A 401 -2.64 20.79 8.22
C PHE A 401 -1.73 20.49 9.42
N ARG A 402 -1.90 19.32 10.04
CA ARG A 402 -1.09 18.87 11.18
C ARG A 402 0.13 18.09 10.73
N GLU A 403 -0.07 17.24 9.73
CA GLU A 403 0.93 16.31 9.22
C GLU A 403 1.67 16.90 8.05
#